data_AF-A0A971XAU3-F1
#
_entry.id   AF-A0A971XAU3-F1
#
_cell.length_a   1.000
_cell.length_b   1.000
_cell.length_c   1.000
_cell.angle_alpha   90.00
_cell.angle_beta   90.00
_cell.angle_gamma   90.00
#
_symmetry.space_group_name_H-M   'P 1'
#
loop_
_entity.id
_entity.type
_entity.pdbx_description
1 polymer ?
#
loop_
_entity_poly.entity_id
_entity_poly.type
_entity_poly.pdbx_seq_one_letter_code
_entity_poly.pdbx_strand_id
1 'polypeptide(L)'
;SNFGNVGVFQEAIDAFFMDNGLEITDPGSGYSTKGFTKVRNYTRLSSQEKYDEHISNMYANREPRFYQAITYEGRSWYQDITTNKLGNNYRVFFSRGGGADNSSSENPRTGYMLNKFKNRNLLNQGTNVKQWGRPWIIFRLADFYLYYAEVLNEINPSDPNIITYLDIVRERAGIPTYRDLAANGTKNIIGNQELQRDAIRKERRVELFAEGNRYFDIRRWMTADDENGPDQQLKFTGLNMNVPAAKWDASGKFESYLDDDGVGSFYERIVIENRAWRRAMLFYPIPYNEIQKSNLLVQNPLW
;
A
#
# COMPACT_ATOMS: atom_id res chain seq x y z
N SER A 1 -17.07 -9.82 4.85
CA SER A 1 -16.94 -8.45 5.37
C SER A 1 -16.43 -7.55 4.25
N ASN A 2 -16.93 -6.32 4.14
CA ASN A 2 -16.39 -5.35 3.20
C ASN A 2 -15.23 -4.61 3.89
N PHE A 3 -14.02 -4.65 3.32
CA PHE A 3 -12.87 -3.86 3.78
C PHE A 3 -12.94 -2.41 3.28
N GLY A 4 -14.15 -1.87 3.11
CA GLY A 4 -14.40 -0.54 2.54
C GLY A 4 -13.85 0.58 3.39
N ASN A 5 -13.78 0.38 4.70
CA ASN A 5 -13.29 1.36 5.67
C ASN A 5 -11.78 1.29 5.93
N VAL A 6 -11.07 0.32 5.35
CA VAL A 6 -9.63 0.16 5.59
C VAL A 6 -8.87 1.22 4.80
N GLY A 7 -8.51 2.29 5.50
CA GLY A 7 -7.62 3.34 5.02
C GLY A 7 -6.17 2.86 4.96
N VAL A 8 -5.52 3.08 3.82
CA VAL A 8 -4.07 2.84 3.67
C VAL A 8 -3.33 4.15 3.88
N PHE A 9 -2.30 4.17 4.72
CA PHE A 9 -1.51 5.38 4.94
C PHE A 9 -0.54 5.66 3.78
N GLN A 10 -0.19 6.93 3.59
CA GLN A 10 0.71 7.39 2.54
C GLN A 10 2.06 6.67 2.59
N GLU A 11 2.57 6.32 3.77
CA GLU A 11 3.84 5.61 3.90
C GLU A 11 3.79 4.23 3.23
N ALA A 12 2.62 3.57 3.22
CA ALA A 12 2.44 2.33 2.48
C ALA A 12 2.26 2.57 0.98
N ILE A 13 1.65 3.69 0.58
CA ILE A 13 1.54 4.11 -0.83
C ILE A 13 2.93 4.36 -1.41
N ASP A 14 3.79 5.06 -0.68
CA ASP A 14 5.14 5.42 -1.09
C ASP A 14 6.09 4.21 -1.14
N ALA A 15 5.74 3.12 -0.44
CA ALA A 15 6.55 1.91 -0.43
C ALA A 15 6.48 1.09 -1.73
N PHE A 16 5.43 1.26 -2.55
CA PHE A 16 5.35 0.61 -3.85
C PHE A 16 6.34 1.22 -4.84
N PHE A 17 6.99 0.38 -5.63
CA PHE A 17 7.92 0.80 -6.67
C PHE A 17 7.21 1.50 -7.84
N MET A 18 8.01 2.15 -8.67
CA MET A 18 7.65 2.58 -10.03
C MET A 18 7.67 1.37 -10.97
N ASP A 19 7.11 1.51 -12.16
CA ASP A 19 7.04 0.46 -13.19
C ASP A 19 8.42 0.02 -13.71
N ASN A 20 9.40 0.93 -13.68
CA ASN A 20 10.81 0.65 -13.93
C ASN A 20 11.51 -0.05 -12.75
N GLY A 21 10.79 -0.43 -11.69
CA GLY A 21 11.30 -1.19 -10.57
C GLY A 21 12.12 -0.38 -9.56
N LEU A 22 12.21 0.95 -9.74
CA LEU A 22 12.85 1.86 -8.81
C LEU A 22 11.90 2.33 -7.72
N GLU A 23 12.45 2.73 -6.59
CA GLU A 23 11.70 3.39 -5.53
C GLU A 23 11.34 4.82 -5.95
N ILE A 24 10.30 5.39 -5.35
CA ILE A 24 9.90 6.77 -5.68
C ILE A 24 11.01 7.79 -5.40
N THR A 25 11.92 7.49 -4.47
CA THR A 25 13.05 8.33 -4.08
C THR A 25 14.32 8.07 -4.89
N ASP A 26 14.38 6.99 -5.67
CA ASP A 26 15.55 6.68 -6.49
C ASP A 26 15.68 7.72 -7.62
N PRO A 27 16.90 8.18 -7.95
CA PRO A 27 17.13 8.98 -9.14
C PRO A 27 16.65 8.23 -10.40
N GLY A 28 15.92 8.93 -11.28
CA GLY A 28 15.39 8.33 -12.51
C GLY A 28 14.11 7.51 -12.33
N SER A 29 13.51 7.48 -11.13
CA SER A 29 12.22 6.81 -10.89
C SER A 29 11.07 7.39 -11.73
N GLY A 30 11.16 8.67 -12.10
CA GLY A 30 10.09 9.39 -12.79
C GLY A 30 8.89 9.72 -11.90
N TYR A 31 9.00 9.50 -10.57
CA TYR A 31 7.94 9.84 -9.63
C TYR A 31 7.73 11.36 -9.55
N SER A 32 6.47 11.78 -9.59
CA SER A 32 6.09 13.19 -9.44
C SER A 32 4.76 13.29 -8.70
N THR A 33 4.62 14.28 -7.83
CA THR A 33 3.34 14.64 -7.21
C THR A 33 2.65 15.79 -7.93
N LYS A 34 3.26 16.32 -9.00
CA LYS A 34 2.80 17.50 -9.74
C LYS A 34 2.19 17.11 -11.06
N GLY A 35 1.01 17.66 -11.32
CA GLY A 35 0.19 17.44 -12.49
C GLY A 35 -0.71 16.21 -12.38
N PHE A 36 -1.54 16.09 -13.41
CA PHE A 36 -2.48 15.02 -13.61
C PHE A 36 -2.23 14.37 -14.97
N THR A 37 -2.53 13.09 -15.07
CA THR A 37 -2.37 12.31 -16.29
C THR A 37 -3.50 11.29 -16.44
N LYS A 38 -3.44 10.50 -17.51
CA LYS A 38 -4.30 9.34 -17.71
C LYS A 38 -3.60 8.10 -17.17
N VAL A 39 -4.30 7.29 -16.39
CA VAL A 39 -3.76 6.04 -15.84
C VAL A 39 -4.63 4.87 -16.25
N ARG A 40 -4.01 3.80 -16.76
CA ARG A 40 -4.72 2.57 -17.10
C ARG A 40 -5.26 1.90 -15.85
N ASN A 41 -6.53 1.50 -15.86
CA ASN A 41 -7.09 0.67 -14.81
C ASN A 41 -6.85 -0.82 -15.10
N TYR A 42 -5.71 -1.34 -14.62
CA TYR A 42 -5.30 -2.75 -14.79
C TYR A 42 -6.23 -3.78 -14.13
N THR A 43 -7.20 -3.35 -13.33
CA THR A 43 -8.13 -4.26 -12.65
C THR A 43 -9.49 -4.36 -13.32
N ARG A 44 -9.76 -3.53 -14.33
CA ARG A 44 -11.04 -3.52 -15.03
C ARG A 44 -11.29 -4.86 -15.73
N LEU A 45 -12.46 -5.45 -15.48
CA LEU A 45 -12.94 -6.64 -16.16
C LEU A 45 -13.69 -6.24 -17.43
N SER A 46 -12.98 -5.81 -18.46
CA SER A 46 -13.55 -5.49 -19.77
C SER A 46 -12.65 -5.96 -20.90
N SER A 47 -13.25 -6.25 -22.05
CA SER A 47 -12.52 -6.59 -23.28
C SER A 47 -11.74 -5.41 -23.86
N GLN A 48 -12.11 -4.17 -23.49
CA GLN A 48 -11.43 -2.95 -23.90
C GLN A 48 -10.61 -2.38 -22.75
N GLU A 49 -9.45 -1.82 -23.08
CA GLU A 49 -8.64 -1.08 -22.11
C GLU A 49 -9.37 0.18 -21.65
N LYS A 50 -9.30 0.46 -20.35
CA LYS A 50 -9.90 1.64 -19.74
C LYS A 50 -8.82 2.49 -19.07
N TYR A 51 -8.87 3.77 -19.38
CA TYR A 51 -8.02 4.79 -18.77
C TYR A 51 -8.88 5.68 -17.88
N ASP A 52 -8.43 5.87 -16.65
CA ASP A 52 -8.96 6.86 -15.75
C ASP A 52 -8.31 8.20 -16.07
N GLU A 53 -9.16 9.19 -16.33
CA GLU A 53 -8.77 10.55 -16.67
C GLU A 53 -8.50 11.36 -15.40
N HIS A 54 -7.59 12.34 -15.50
CA HIS A 54 -7.27 13.27 -14.42
C HIS A 54 -6.89 12.55 -13.12
N ILE A 55 -5.85 11.73 -13.21
CA ILE A 55 -5.29 11.00 -12.08
C ILE A 55 -3.98 11.67 -11.70
N SER A 56 -3.81 11.97 -10.41
CA SER A 56 -2.58 12.59 -9.92
C SER A 56 -1.36 11.77 -10.34
N ASN A 57 -0.30 12.47 -10.78
CA ASN A 57 0.93 11.83 -11.22
C ASN A 57 1.59 10.94 -10.15
N MET A 58 1.24 11.11 -8.87
CA MET A 58 1.75 10.23 -7.80
C MET A 58 1.25 8.77 -7.92
N TYR A 59 0.20 8.53 -8.72
CA TYR A 59 -0.34 7.20 -9.03
C TYR A 59 0.02 6.71 -10.43
N ALA A 60 0.70 7.54 -11.23
CA ALA A 60 1.11 7.18 -12.57
C ALA A 60 2.37 6.31 -12.53
N ASN A 61 2.51 5.42 -13.52
CA ASN A 61 3.71 4.61 -13.75
C ASN A 61 4.20 3.87 -12.50
N ARG A 62 3.28 3.48 -11.61
CA ARG A 62 3.56 2.62 -10.46
C ARG A 62 3.64 1.16 -10.91
N GLU A 63 4.26 0.32 -10.11
CA GLU A 63 4.32 -1.11 -10.40
C GLU A 63 2.93 -1.78 -10.41
N PRO A 64 2.75 -2.94 -11.09
CA PRO A 64 1.46 -3.64 -11.15
C PRO A 64 0.84 -3.94 -9.78
N ARG A 65 1.64 -4.24 -8.75
CA ARG A 65 1.14 -4.54 -7.40
C ARG A 65 0.45 -3.36 -6.73
N PHE A 66 0.85 -2.11 -7.03
CA PHE A 66 0.18 -0.90 -6.53
C PHE A 66 -1.28 -0.87 -7.00
N TYR A 67 -1.51 -1.03 -8.31
CA TYR A 67 -2.86 -1.02 -8.87
C TYR A 67 -3.71 -2.21 -8.42
N GLN A 68 -3.09 -3.32 -8.00
CA GLN A 68 -3.83 -4.42 -7.39
C GLN A 68 -4.23 -4.14 -5.94
N ALA A 69 -3.35 -3.47 -5.20
CA ALA A 69 -3.49 -3.32 -3.76
C ALA A 69 -4.25 -2.07 -3.32
N ILE A 70 -4.25 -0.99 -4.10
CA ILE A 70 -4.67 0.34 -3.64
C ILE A 70 -5.75 0.93 -4.55
N THR A 71 -6.88 1.35 -3.97
CA THR A 71 -7.79 2.31 -4.61
C THR A 71 -7.40 3.73 -4.19
N TYR A 72 -7.32 4.64 -5.16
CA TYR A 72 -6.93 6.04 -5.02
C TYR A 72 -7.97 6.96 -5.69
N GLU A 73 -7.85 8.27 -5.46
CA GLU A 73 -8.78 9.28 -5.96
C GLU A 73 -8.98 9.21 -7.48
N GLY A 74 -10.24 9.22 -7.92
CA GLY A 74 -10.62 9.23 -9.34
C GLY A 74 -10.56 7.87 -10.03
N ARG A 75 -10.04 6.83 -9.35
CA ARG A 75 -9.96 5.47 -9.92
C ARG A 75 -11.35 4.90 -10.20
N SER A 76 -11.54 4.34 -11.39
CA SER A 76 -12.78 3.64 -11.71
C SER A 76 -12.89 2.26 -11.06
N TRP A 77 -14.12 1.84 -10.80
CA TRP A 77 -14.40 0.51 -10.27
C TRP A 77 -14.06 -0.59 -11.28
N TYR A 78 -13.66 -1.76 -10.79
CA TYR A 78 -13.23 -2.87 -11.65
C TYR A 78 -14.36 -3.51 -12.47
N GLN A 79 -15.63 -3.34 -12.06
CA GLN A 79 -16.82 -3.83 -12.76
C GLN A 79 -17.73 -2.66 -13.15
N ASP A 80 -18.43 -2.79 -14.27
CA ASP A 80 -19.53 -1.91 -14.66
C ASP A 80 -20.66 -1.91 -13.63
N ILE A 81 -21.08 -0.72 -13.20
CA ILE A 81 -22.25 -0.54 -12.34
C ILE A 81 -23.37 0.03 -13.20
N THR A 82 -24.16 -0.86 -13.80
CA THR A 82 -25.23 -0.50 -14.76
C THR A 82 -26.49 0.07 -14.11
N THR A 83 -26.53 0.25 -12.78
CA THR A 83 -27.71 0.77 -12.07
C THR A 83 -27.75 2.32 -12.08
N ASN A 84 -28.98 2.86 -12.09
CA ASN A 84 -29.37 4.22 -12.49
C ASN A 84 -28.75 5.42 -11.75
N LYS A 85 -27.81 5.27 -10.81
CA LYS A 85 -27.18 6.40 -10.11
C LYS A 85 -25.68 6.56 -10.33
N LEU A 86 -24.96 5.49 -10.71
CA LEU A 86 -23.49 5.51 -10.75
C LEU A 86 -22.93 5.32 -12.18
N GLY A 87 -23.69 4.61 -13.04
CA GLY A 87 -23.33 4.36 -14.43
C GLY A 87 -22.10 3.48 -14.65
N ASN A 88 -21.84 3.12 -15.90
CA ASN A 88 -20.75 2.23 -16.34
C ASN A 88 -19.33 2.77 -16.05
N ASN A 89 -19.23 3.99 -15.51
CA ASN A 89 -17.98 4.67 -15.21
C ASN A 89 -17.88 5.16 -13.76
N TYR A 90 -18.49 4.45 -12.81
CA TYR A 90 -18.31 4.77 -11.40
C TYR A 90 -16.82 4.89 -11.04
N ARG A 91 -16.47 6.01 -10.40
CA ARG A 91 -15.15 6.35 -9.90
C ARG A 91 -15.24 6.59 -8.40
N VAL A 92 -14.19 6.21 -7.69
CA VAL A 92 -14.10 6.42 -6.25
C VAL A 92 -13.48 7.78 -6.00
N PHE A 93 -14.19 8.63 -5.25
CA PHE A 93 -13.71 9.95 -4.83
C PHE A 93 -13.82 10.04 -3.31
N PHE A 94 -12.67 10.25 -2.68
CA PHE A 94 -12.42 10.44 -1.26
C PHE A 94 -12.35 11.93 -0.88
N SER A 95 -12.16 12.82 -1.85
CA SER A 95 -12.23 14.27 -1.63
C SER A 95 -13.62 14.72 -1.20
N ARG A 96 -13.71 15.87 -0.55
CA ARG A 96 -14.97 16.39 0.02
C ARG A 96 -16.08 16.45 -1.03
N GLY A 97 -17.25 15.93 -0.70
CA GLY A 97 -18.40 15.85 -1.59
C GLY A 97 -18.40 14.63 -2.52
N GLY A 98 -17.31 13.87 -2.57
CA GLY A 98 -17.24 12.58 -3.25
C GLY A 98 -17.98 11.46 -2.51
N GLY A 99 -18.36 10.41 -3.24
CA GLY A 99 -19.14 9.30 -2.68
C GLY A 99 -18.43 8.46 -1.60
N ALA A 100 -17.10 8.56 -1.50
CA ALA A 100 -16.29 7.91 -0.48
C ALA A 100 -15.58 8.93 0.44
N ASP A 101 -16.11 10.16 0.53
CA ASP A 101 -15.57 11.21 1.39
C ASP A 101 -15.68 10.89 2.89
N ASN A 102 -15.28 11.83 3.74
CA ASN A 102 -15.25 11.59 5.17
C ASN A 102 -16.61 11.69 5.90
N SER A 103 -17.73 11.83 5.19
CA SER A 103 -19.07 11.95 5.78
C SER A 103 -19.61 10.67 6.43
N SER A 104 -19.15 9.48 6.00
CA SER A 104 -19.57 8.19 6.54
C SER A 104 -18.48 7.50 7.35
N SER A 105 -18.84 6.88 8.49
CA SER A 105 -17.91 6.03 9.29
C SER A 105 -17.47 4.75 8.56
N GLU A 106 -18.16 4.38 7.49
CA GLU A 106 -17.82 3.22 6.66
C GLU A 106 -16.78 3.52 5.58
N ASN A 107 -16.44 4.80 5.38
CA ASN A 107 -15.45 5.25 4.40
C ASN A 107 -14.04 5.30 5.01
N PRO A 108 -12.99 5.09 4.20
CA PRO A 108 -11.61 5.19 4.67
C PRO A 108 -11.28 6.65 5.03
N ARG A 109 -10.25 6.84 5.87
CA ARG A 109 -9.90 8.16 6.43
C ARG A 109 -8.58 8.74 5.95
N THR A 110 -7.95 8.11 4.96
CA THR A 110 -6.60 8.47 4.51
C THR A 110 -6.54 8.97 3.07
N GLY A 111 -7.67 9.03 2.35
CA GLY A 111 -7.71 9.27 0.91
C GLY A 111 -7.34 8.05 0.05
N TYR A 112 -7.18 6.88 0.69
CA TYR A 112 -6.86 5.62 0.04
C TYR A 112 -7.69 4.48 0.63
N MET A 113 -7.99 3.48 -0.18
CA MET A 113 -8.70 2.28 0.28
C MET A 113 -7.93 1.02 -0.11
N LEU A 114 -7.89 0.05 0.81
CA LEU A 114 -7.36 -1.27 0.50
C LEU A 114 -8.20 -1.94 -0.59
N ASN A 115 -7.55 -2.31 -1.69
CA ASN A 115 -8.12 -3.05 -2.80
C ASN A 115 -7.62 -4.51 -2.86
N LYS A 116 -6.47 -4.81 -2.25
CA LYS A 116 -5.98 -6.18 -2.14
C LYS A 116 -7.07 -7.07 -1.51
N PHE A 117 -7.14 -8.31 -1.98
CA PHE A 117 -8.14 -9.31 -1.60
C PHE A 117 -9.57 -9.12 -2.15
N LYS A 118 -9.92 -7.97 -2.71
CA LYS A 118 -11.24 -7.78 -3.32
C LYS A 118 -11.37 -8.67 -4.56
N ASN A 119 -12.41 -9.50 -4.56
CA ASN A 119 -12.76 -10.28 -5.75
C ASN A 119 -13.44 -9.34 -6.75
N ARG A 120 -12.90 -9.28 -7.97
CA ARG A 120 -13.33 -8.35 -9.01
C ARG A 120 -14.67 -8.73 -9.67
N ASN A 121 -15.18 -9.93 -9.39
CA ASN A 121 -16.52 -10.36 -9.83
C ASN A 121 -17.60 -10.01 -8.80
N LEU A 122 -17.22 -9.50 -7.61
CA LEU A 122 -18.18 -9.14 -6.58
C LEU A 122 -18.69 -7.73 -6.78
N LEU A 123 -20.03 -7.61 -6.83
CA LEU A 123 -20.75 -6.35 -6.83
C LEU A 123 -22.11 -6.55 -6.16
N ASN A 124 -22.39 -5.79 -5.11
CA ASN A 124 -23.66 -5.87 -4.39
C ASN A 124 -24.78 -5.08 -5.10
N GLN A 125 -24.98 -5.35 -6.39
CA GLN A 125 -25.98 -4.70 -7.24
C GLN A 125 -26.60 -5.72 -8.20
N GLY A 126 -27.91 -5.65 -8.42
CA GLY A 126 -28.62 -6.50 -9.38
C GLY A 126 -28.41 -8.01 -9.13
N THR A 127 -28.16 -8.73 -10.23
CA THR A 127 -27.92 -10.18 -10.29
C THR A 127 -26.45 -10.58 -10.19
N ASN A 128 -25.55 -9.63 -9.91
CA ASN A 128 -24.12 -9.91 -9.79
C ASN A 128 -23.81 -10.84 -8.60
N VAL A 129 -22.63 -11.45 -8.62
CA VAL A 129 -22.15 -12.28 -7.51
C VAL A 129 -21.95 -11.37 -6.29
N LYS A 130 -22.57 -11.73 -5.16
CA LYS A 130 -22.57 -10.92 -3.93
C LYS A 130 -21.64 -11.46 -2.84
N GLN A 131 -21.25 -12.73 -2.95
CA GLN A 131 -20.41 -13.41 -1.98
C GLN A 131 -19.45 -14.37 -2.68
N TRP A 132 -18.24 -14.47 -2.15
CA TRP A 132 -17.22 -15.38 -2.67
C TRP A 132 -16.36 -15.90 -1.53
N GLY A 133 -16.19 -17.22 -1.45
CA GLY A 133 -15.29 -17.87 -0.51
C GLY A 133 -13.84 -17.77 -0.99
N ARG A 134 -12.93 -17.35 -0.12
CA ARG A 134 -11.50 -17.33 -0.40
C ARG A 134 -10.73 -17.85 0.83
N PRO A 135 -9.74 -18.74 0.66
CA PRO A 135 -8.86 -19.11 1.75
C PRO A 135 -8.04 -17.88 2.18
N TRP A 136 -7.91 -17.70 3.49
CA TRP A 136 -6.93 -16.76 4.03
C TRP A 136 -5.55 -17.38 3.90
N ILE A 137 -4.63 -16.67 3.25
CA ILE A 137 -3.29 -17.18 2.99
C ILE A 137 -2.43 -16.87 4.20
N ILE A 138 -2.05 -17.91 4.95
CA ILE A 138 -1.12 -17.79 6.08
C ILE A 138 0.33 -17.89 5.59
N PHE A 139 0.59 -18.84 4.68
CA PHE A 139 1.90 -19.05 4.08
C PHE A 139 1.78 -19.14 2.57
N ARG A 140 2.76 -18.57 1.86
CA ARG A 140 2.87 -18.70 0.40
C ARG A 140 4.31 -18.61 -0.06
N LEU A 141 4.58 -19.18 -1.22
CA LEU A 141 5.92 -19.40 -1.74
C LEU A 141 6.81 -18.14 -1.81
N ALA A 142 6.25 -16.99 -2.18
CA ALA A 142 7.04 -15.75 -2.24
C ALA A 142 7.60 -15.32 -0.87
N ASP A 143 6.89 -15.61 0.23
CA ASP A 143 7.40 -15.32 1.57
C ASP A 143 8.64 -16.17 1.87
N PHE A 144 8.62 -17.46 1.49
CA PHE A 144 9.77 -18.35 1.64
C PHE A 144 10.96 -17.94 0.77
N TYR A 145 10.73 -17.48 -0.46
CA TYR A 145 11.80 -16.93 -1.30
C TYR A 145 12.48 -15.72 -0.64
N LEU A 146 11.68 -14.78 -0.13
CA LEU A 146 12.22 -13.58 0.51
C LEU A 146 12.87 -13.89 1.87
N TYR A 147 12.33 -14.84 2.64
CA TYR A 147 12.98 -15.31 3.87
C TYR A 147 14.32 -15.96 3.59
N TYR A 148 14.40 -16.82 2.58
CA TYR A 148 15.65 -17.49 2.23
C TYR A 148 16.70 -16.48 1.75
N ALA A 149 16.31 -15.51 0.91
CA ALA A 149 17.18 -14.40 0.52
C ALA A 149 17.67 -13.58 1.73
N GLU A 150 16.80 -13.32 2.71
CA GLU A 150 17.16 -12.62 3.94
C GLU A 150 18.22 -13.40 4.74
N VAL A 151 18.00 -14.70 4.98
CA VAL A 151 18.96 -15.56 5.70
C VAL A 151 20.31 -15.59 5.00
N LEU A 152 20.31 -15.82 3.68
CA LEU A 152 21.52 -15.85 2.89
C LEU A 152 22.29 -14.53 2.98
N ASN A 153 21.59 -13.39 2.91
CA ASN A 153 22.21 -12.09 3.03
C ASN A 153 22.89 -11.88 4.40
N GLU A 154 22.33 -12.41 5.48
CA GLU A 154 22.95 -12.28 6.81
C GLU A 154 24.16 -13.21 7.01
N ILE A 155 24.17 -14.39 6.39
CA ILE A 155 25.25 -15.39 6.58
C ILE A 155 26.37 -15.32 5.54
N ASN A 156 26.03 -15.00 4.28
CA ASN A 156 26.95 -14.96 3.15
C ASN A 156 26.44 -13.96 2.09
N PRO A 157 26.74 -12.66 2.23
CA PRO A 157 26.25 -11.61 1.31
C PRO A 157 26.64 -11.79 -0.16
N SER A 158 27.67 -12.61 -0.43
CA SER A 158 28.15 -12.92 -1.77
C SER A 158 27.40 -14.08 -2.43
N ASP A 159 26.46 -14.73 -1.74
CA ASP A 159 25.68 -15.83 -2.31
C ASP A 159 24.77 -15.33 -3.44
N PRO A 160 24.94 -15.81 -4.68
CA PRO A 160 24.14 -15.35 -5.83
C PRO A 160 22.65 -15.67 -5.69
N ASN A 161 22.27 -16.60 -4.82
CA ASN A 161 20.88 -16.96 -4.58
C ASN A 161 20.08 -15.84 -3.90
N ILE A 162 20.72 -14.92 -3.18
CA ILE A 162 20.06 -13.74 -2.61
C ILE A 162 19.30 -12.99 -3.71
N ILE A 163 20.01 -12.67 -4.79
CA ILE A 163 19.46 -11.96 -5.94
C ILE A 163 18.52 -12.87 -6.75
N THR A 164 18.84 -14.15 -6.90
CA THR A 164 17.94 -15.11 -7.59
C THR A 164 16.53 -15.11 -6.99
N TYR A 165 16.40 -15.26 -5.68
CA TYR A 165 15.08 -15.38 -5.04
C TYR A 165 14.35 -14.04 -4.93
N LEU A 166 15.09 -12.94 -4.82
CA LEU A 166 14.53 -11.61 -4.89
C LEU A 166 13.96 -11.32 -6.30
N ASP A 167 14.72 -11.67 -7.33
CA ASP A 167 14.36 -11.43 -8.73
C ASP A 167 13.17 -12.27 -9.19
N ILE A 168 13.02 -13.52 -8.71
CA ILE A 168 11.82 -14.34 -9.00
C ILE A 168 10.53 -13.62 -8.57
N VAL A 169 10.55 -12.91 -7.43
CA VAL A 169 9.38 -12.17 -6.94
C VAL A 169 9.09 -10.96 -7.83
N ARG A 170 10.14 -10.23 -8.23
CA ARG A 170 10.08 -9.02 -9.07
C ARG A 170 9.63 -9.32 -10.49
N GLU A 171 10.19 -10.36 -11.10
CA GLU A 171 9.84 -10.83 -12.43
C GLU A 171 8.34 -11.19 -12.49
N ARG A 172 7.85 -11.98 -11.52
CA ARG A 172 6.42 -12.30 -11.43
C ARG A 172 5.56 -11.06 -11.20
N ALA A 173 6.06 -10.08 -10.46
CA ALA A 173 5.38 -8.80 -10.25
C ALA A 173 5.36 -7.91 -11.51
N GLY A 174 6.15 -8.23 -12.54
CA GLY A 174 6.20 -7.50 -13.80
C GLY A 174 7.03 -6.21 -13.73
N ILE A 175 8.08 -6.19 -12.90
CA ILE A 175 9.04 -5.08 -12.83
C ILE A 175 10.47 -5.57 -13.09
N PRO A 176 11.39 -4.70 -13.53
CA PRO A 176 12.79 -5.06 -13.75
C PRO A 176 13.45 -5.72 -12.52
N THR A 177 14.25 -6.75 -12.78
CA THR A 177 15.02 -7.47 -11.77
C THR A 177 16.22 -6.63 -11.30
N TYR A 178 16.79 -6.94 -10.14
CA TYR A 178 18.03 -6.26 -9.71
C TYR A 178 19.21 -6.59 -10.61
N ARG A 179 19.20 -7.74 -11.29
CA ARG A 179 20.15 -8.04 -12.38
C ARG A 179 19.97 -7.11 -13.58
N ASP A 180 18.73 -6.86 -14.01
CA ASP A 180 18.46 -5.92 -15.13
C ASP A 180 18.93 -4.51 -14.76
N LEU A 181 18.61 -4.05 -13.55
CA LEU A 181 19.00 -2.73 -13.04
C LEU A 181 20.51 -2.59 -12.87
N ALA A 182 21.22 -3.66 -12.51
CA ALA A 182 22.67 -3.64 -12.44
C ALA A 182 23.31 -3.64 -13.84
N ALA A 183 22.78 -4.45 -14.76
CA ALA A 183 23.30 -4.59 -16.12
C ALA A 183 23.14 -3.30 -16.94
N ASN A 184 22.07 -2.54 -16.74
CA ASN A 184 21.84 -1.27 -17.41
C ASN A 184 22.42 -0.05 -16.66
N GLY A 185 23.08 -0.27 -15.51
CA GLY A 185 23.73 0.78 -14.73
C GLY A 185 22.80 1.69 -13.92
N THR A 186 21.51 1.35 -13.80
CA THR A 186 20.53 2.19 -13.08
C THR A 186 20.64 2.05 -11.56
N LYS A 187 20.76 0.81 -11.05
CA LYS A 187 20.88 0.53 -9.62
C LYS A 187 21.58 -0.81 -9.40
N ASN A 188 22.65 -0.82 -8.61
CA ASN A 188 23.37 -2.05 -8.28
C ASN A 188 23.47 -2.23 -6.76
N ILE A 189 22.91 -3.33 -6.28
CA ILE A 189 22.96 -3.75 -4.87
C ILE A 189 23.79 -5.03 -4.68
N ILE A 190 24.17 -5.71 -5.76
CA ILE A 190 24.63 -7.10 -5.75
C ILE A 190 25.98 -7.19 -5.03
N GLY A 191 26.06 -8.07 -4.02
CA GLY A 191 27.23 -8.29 -3.19
C GLY A 191 27.40 -7.28 -2.04
N ASN A 192 26.55 -6.25 -1.94
CA ASN A 192 26.55 -5.34 -0.81
C ASN A 192 25.47 -5.74 0.21
N GLN A 193 25.89 -6.23 1.38
CA GLN A 193 24.98 -6.77 2.40
C GLN A 193 23.89 -5.77 2.83
N GLU A 194 24.25 -4.50 3.03
CA GLU A 194 23.33 -3.49 3.53
C GLU A 194 22.29 -3.11 2.48
N LEU A 195 22.72 -2.89 1.24
CA LEU A 195 21.83 -2.59 0.12
C LEU A 195 20.91 -3.78 -0.20
N GLN A 196 21.42 -5.01 -0.14
CA GLN A 196 20.62 -6.22 -0.29
C GLN A 196 19.60 -6.38 0.84
N ARG A 197 20.00 -6.14 2.10
CA ARG A 197 19.10 -6.20 3.25
C ARG A 197 17.95 -5.23 3.08
N ASP A 198 18.24 -4.00 2.72
CA ASP A 198 17.24 -2.97 2.50
C ASP A 198 16.30 -3.31 1.32
N ALA A 199 16.85 -3.77 0.19
CA ALA A 199 16.06 -4.27 -0.94
C ALA A 199 15.11 -5.41 -0.55
N ILE A 200 15.59 -6.40 0.22
CA ILE A 200 14.76 -7.51 0.72
C ILE A 200 13.64 -6.98 1.61
N ARG A 201 13.94 -6.07 2.54
CA ARG A 201 12.94 -5.47 3.44
C ARG A 201 11.86 -4.71 2.67
N LYS A 202 12.25 -3.96 1.64
CA LYS A 202 11.33 -3.21 0.76
C LYS A 202 10.47 -4.15 -0.07
N GLU A 203 11.07 -5.17 -0.69
CA GLU A 203 10.34 -6.17 -1.48
C GLU A 203 9.35 -6.95 -0.60
N ARG A 204 9.74 -7.35 0.62
CA ARG A 204 8.82 -7.97 1.61
C ARG A 204 7.65 -7.05 1.94
N ARG A 205 7.89 -5.76 2.16
CA ARG A 205 6.84 -4.78 2.50
C ARG A 205 5.78 -4.67 1.39
N VAL A 206 6.21 -4.63 0.13
CA VAL A 206 5.32 -4.55 -1.04
C VAL A 206 4.62 -5.88 -1.30
N GLU A 207 5.38 -6.95 -1.40
CA GLU A 207 4.89 -8.26 -1.79
C GLU A 207 3.84 -8.77 -0.79
N LEU A 208 4.16 -8.68 0.50
CA LEU A 208 3.34 -9.15 1.61
C LEU A 208 2.44 -8.05 2.19
N PHE A 209 2.25 -6.95 1.46
CA PHE A 209 1.40 -5.84 1.88
C PHE A 209 0.00 -6.33 2.27
N ALA A 210 -0.50 -5.90 3.44
CA ALA A 210 -1.79 -6.29 4.02
C ALA A 210 -1.97 -7.80 4.32
N GLU A 211 -0.89 -8.60 4.39
CA GLU A 211 -0.95 -10.04 4.71
C GLU A 211 -0.56 -10.38 6.16
N GLY A 212 -0.43 -9.38 7.04
CA GLY A 212 -0.13 -9.57 8.47
C GLY A 212 1.36 -9.61 8.84
N ASN A 213 2.27 -9.53 7.86
CA ASN A 213 3.72 -9.67 8.09
C ASN A 213 4.38 -8.43 8.71
N ARG A 214 3.98 -7.22 8.26
CA ARG A 214 4.66 -5.96 8.60
C ARG A 214 4.81 -5.72 10.11
N TYR A 215 3.81 -6.13 10.90
CA TYR A 215 3.82 -6.00 12.36
C TYR A 215 4.98 -6.78 13.00
N PHE A 216 5.25 -7.99 12.50
CA PHE A 216 6.31 -8.85 13.02
C PHE A 216 7.67 -8.50 12.41
N ASP A 217 7.70 -8.16 11.12
CA ASP A 217 8.92 -7.74 10.41
C ASP A 217 9.57 -6.51 11.07
N ILE A 218 8.80 -5.47 11.38
CA ILE A 218 9.35 -4.28 12.06
C ILE A 218 9.93 -4.64 13.44
N ARG A 219 9.29 -5.54 14.19
CA ARG A 219 9.72 -5.93 15.54
C ARG A 219 11.01 -6.73 15.53
N ARG A 220 11.07 -7.77 14.70
CA ARG A 220 12.25 -8.65 14.61
C ARG A 220 13.46 -7.92 14.05
N TRP A 221 13.25 -6.92 13.20
CA TRP A 221 14.33 -6.04 12.71
C TRP A 221 14.68 -4.92 13.68
N MET A 222 13.88 -4.69 14.72
CA MET A 222 14.00 -3.56 15.66
C MET A 222 14.01 -2.20 14.95
N THR A 223 13.32 -2.07 13.83
CA THR A 223 13.28 -0.83 13.00
C THR A 223 12.06 0.03 13.30
N ALA A 224 11.40 -0.17 14.44
CA ALA A 224 10.41 0.78 14.94
C ALA A 224 11.07 1.97 15.65
N ASP A 225 12.36 1.83 15.97
CA ASP A 225 13.27 2.83 16.51
C ASP A 225 13.91 3.53 15.29
N ASP A 226 13.45 4.73 14.96
CA ASP A 226 14.19 5.59 14.03
C ASP A 226 15.07 6.56 14.81
N GLU A 227 15.76 7.44 14.09
CA GLU A 227 16.72 8.46 14.54
C GLU A 227 16.31 9.30 15.77
N ASN A 228 15.06 9.22 16.24
CA ASN A 228 14.53 9.90 17.43
C ASN A 228 14.59 9.09 18.74
N GLY A 229 15.04 7.83 18.69
CA GLY A 229 15.27 6.99 19.87
C GLY A 229 14.04 6.20 20.35
N PRO A 230 14.19 5.52 21.51
CA PRO A 230 13.43 4.31 21.85
C PRO A 230 11.91 4.50 22.04
N ASP A 231 11.50 5.69 22.45
CA ASP A 231 10.12 6.06 22.71
C ASP A 231 9.79 7.28 21.86
N GLN A 232 8.90 7.11 20.88
CA GLN A 232 8.65 8.15 19.88
C GLN A 232 7.19 8.24 19.45
N GLN A 233 6.84 9.38 18.85
CA GLN A 233 5.54 9.61 18.25
C GLN A 233 5.64 9.41 16.74
N LEU A 234 5.18 8.26 16.26
CA LEU A 234 5.09 7.93 14.85
C LEU A 234 3.96 8.74 14.20
N LYS A 235 4.30 9.50 13.16
CA LYS A 235 3.33 10.26 12.36
C LYS A 235 2.89 9.40 11.18
N PHE A 236 1.58 9.26 11.00
CA PHE A 236 1.02 8.60 9.84
C PHE A 236 0.26 9.61 8.99
N THR A 237 0.59 9.64 7.70
CA THR A 237 0.07 10.63 6.77
C THR A 237 -0.93 10.04 5.78
N GLY A 238 -1.74 10.92 5.20
CA GLY A 238 -2.74 10.63 4.18
C GLY A 238 -3.08 11.91 3.42
N LEU A 239 -4.17 11.90 2.69
CA LEU A 239 -4.61 13.05 1.88
C LEU A 239 -5.64 13.92 2.61
N ASN A 240 -5.74 15.17 2.19
CA ASN A 240 -6.67 16.14 2.77
C ASN A 240 -8.11 15.96 2.26
N MET A 241 -8.82 14.98 2.83
CA MET A 241 -10.21 14.66 2.48
C MET A 241 -11.23 15.80 2.76
N ASN A 242 -10.82 16.89 3.42
CA ASN A 242 -11.70 18.04 3.69
C ASN A 242 -11.81 19.01 2.51
N VAL A 243 -11.03 18.81 1.47
CA VAL A 243 -10.95 19.67 0.29
C VAL A 243 -11.50 18.91 -0.91
N PRO A 244 -12.33 19.53 -1.77
CA PRO A 244 -12.82 18.88 -2.98
C PRO A 244 -11.70 18.74 -4.03
N ALA A 245 -11.70 17.63 -4.77
CA ALA A 245 -10.87 17.44 -5.97
C ALA A 245 -11.72 17.43 -7.26
N ALA A 246 -13.05 17.49 -7.12
CA ALA A 246 -14.01 17.50 -8.22
C ALA A 246 -15.24 18.34 -7.85
N LYS A 247 -15.94 18.84 -8.87
CA LYS A 247 -17.25 19.46 -8.77
C LYS A 247 -18.35 18.43 -8.98
N TRP A 248 -19.42 18.63 -8.23
CA TRP A 248 -20.59 17.76 -8.22
C TRP A 248 -21.83 18.61 -8.43
N ASP A 249 -22.76 18.14 -9.24
CA ASP A 249 -24.04 18.82 -9.42
C ASP A 249 -24.94 18.66 -8.17
N ALA A 250 -26.09 19.36 -8.16
CA ALA A 250 -27.04 19.30 -7.04
C ALA A 250 -27.61 17.89 -6.77
N SER A 251 -27.46 16.95 -7.71
CA SER A 251 -27.86 15.55 -7.57
C SER A 251 -26.73 14.62 -7.10
N GLY A 252 -25.53 15.16 -6.90
CA GLY A 252 -24.33 14.41 -6.50
C GLY A 252 -23.65 13.69 -7.67
N LYS A 253 -23.91 14.10 -8.91
CA LYS A 253 -23.24 13.54 -10.09
C LYS A 253 -21.96 14.33 -10.40
N PHE A 254 -20.92 13.61 -10.79
CA PHE A 254 -19.64 14.21 -11.22
C PHE A 254 -19.86 15.18 -12.38
N GLU A 255 -19.33 16.38 -12.25
CA GLU A 255 -19.41 17.45 -13.26
C GLU A 255 -18.05 17.70 -13.92
N SER A 256 -17.02 18.01 -13.13
CA SER A 256 -15.67 18.34 -13.62
C SER A 256 -14.61 18.12 -12.54
N TYR A 257 -13.35 18.01 -12.97
CA TYR A 257 -12.20 17.95 -12.07
C TYR A 257 -11.75 19.34 -11.61
N LEU A 258 -11.04 19.41 -10.49
CA LEU A 258 -10.31 20.59 -10.04
C LEU A 258 -8.81 20.37 -10.25
N ASP A 259 -8.17 21.30 -10.96
CA ASP A 259 -6.73 21.26 -11.27
C ASP A 259 -5.89 21.85 -10.13
N ASP A 260 -5.98 21.24 -8.94
CA ASP A 260 -5.18 21.66 -7.77
C ASP A 260 -4.49 20.46 -7.13
N ASP A 261 -3.15 20.50 -7.13
CA ASP A 261 -2.24 19.52 -6.49
C ASP A 261 -1.30 20.19 -5.46
N GLY A 262 -1.61 21.44 -5.12
CA GLY A 262 -0.81 22.30 -4.27
C GLY A 262 -1.05 22.08 -2.78
N VAL A 263 -0.38 22.91 -1.99
CA VAL A 263 -0.70 23.08 -0.56
C VAL A 263 -2.14 23.58 -0.43
N GLY A 264 -2.92 23.00 0.47
CA GLY A 264 -4.34 23.29 0.64
C GLY A 264 -5.27 22.50 -0.29
N SER A 265 -4.74 21.70 -1.22
CA SER A 265 -5.53 20.82 -2.10
C SER A 265 -5.87 19.49 -1.43
N PHE A 266 -6.74 18.68 -2.05
CA PHE A 266 -6.95 17.29 -1.63
C PHE A 266 -5.64 16.47 -1.64
N TYR A 267 -4.76 16.72 -2.61
CA TYR A 267 -3.51 15.97 -2.78
C TYR A 267 -2.39 16.42 -1.82
N GLU A 268 -2.65 17.40 -0.96
CA GLU A 268 -1.75 17.74 0.13
C GLU A 268 -1.67 16.56 1.11
N ARG A 269 -0.43 16.15 1.42
CA ARG A 269 -0.16 15.16 2.46
C ARG A 269 -0.33 15.81 3.83
N ILE A 270 -1.25 15.28 4.63
CA ILE A 270 -1.53 15.74 5.98
C ILE A 270 -1.30 14.62 6.99
N VAL A 271 -0.98 14.98 8.24
CA VAL A 271 -0.94 14.03 9.35
C VAL A 271 -2.38 13.62 9.69
N ILE A 272 -2.68 12.33 9.57
CA ILE A 272 -3.99 11.77 9.89
C ILE A 272 -4.05 11.33 11.35
N GLU A 273 -2.95 10.78 11.85
CA GLU A 273 -2.86 10.33 13.24
C GLU A 273 -1.41 10.30 13.72
N ASN A 274 -1.28 10.38 15.05
CA ASN A 274 -0.02 10.20 15.74
C ASN A 274 -0.13 8.95 16.62
N ARG A 275 0.81 8.03 16.48
CA ARG A 275 0.86 6.80 17.27
C ARG A 275 2.08 6.79 18.17
N ALA A 276 1.88 6.48 19.45
CA ALA A 276 3.00 6.25 20.35
C ALA A 276 3.66 4.92 20.01
N TRP A 277 4.98 4.94 19.85
CA TRP A 277 5.84 3.78 19.93
C TRP A 277 6.64 3.87 21.23
N ARG A 278 6.72 2.74 21.93
CA ARG A 278 7.59 2.60 23.09
C ARG A 278 8.33 1.28 22.97
N ARG A 279 9.56 1.20 23.47
CA ARG A 279 10.32 -0.07 23.48
C ARG A 279 9.54 -1.24 24.09
N ALA A 280 8.73 -0.98 25.12
CA ALA A 280 7.86 -1.96 25.75
C ALA A 280 6.98 -2.70 24.72
N MET A 281 6.56 -2.02 23.65
CA MET A 281 5.67 -2.55 22.60
C MET A 281 6.33 -3.55 21.63
N LEU A 282 7.63 -3.84 21.81
CA LEU A 282 8.28 -5.01 21.19
C LEU A 282 7.64 -6.31 21.67
N PHE A 283 7.22 -6.35 22.94
CA PHE A 283 6.52 -7.48 23.54
C PHE A 283 5.10 -7.08 23.95
N TYR A 284 4.18 -8.03 23.89
CA TYR A 284 2.83 -7.83 24.44
C TYR A 284 2.90 -7.89 25.97
N PRO A 285 2.16 -7.05 26.71
CA PRO A 285 2.04 -7.21 28.15
C PRO A 285 1.36 -8.54 28.46
N ILE A 286 1.88 -9.27 29.44
CA ILE A 286 1.16 -10.39 30.02
C ILE A 286 0.01 -9.79 30.85
N PRO A 287 -1.25 -10.24 30.66
CA PRO A 287 -2.38 -9.69 31.41
C PRO A 287 -2.12 -9.74 32.92
N TYR A 288 -2.41 -8.64 33.63
CA TYR A 288 -2.06 -8.48 35.04
C TYR A 288 -2.65 -9.58 35.93
N ASN A 289 -3.88 -10.00 35.64
CA ASN A 289 -4.55 -11.10 36.32
C ASN A 289 -3.85 -12.46 36.12
N GLU A 290 -3.10 -12.67 35.03
CA GLU A 290 -2.30 -13.89 34.83
C GLU A 290 -1.01 -13.84 35.65
N ILE A 291 -0.36 -12.66 35.74
CA ILE A 291 0.81 -12.45 36.61
C ILE A 291 0.47 -12.74 38.07
N GLN A 292 -0.71 -12.32 38.53
CA GLN A 292 -1.14 -12.54 39.90
C GLN A 292 -1.43 -14.01 40.26
N LYS A 293 -1.57 -14.91 39.27
CA LYS A 293 -1.84 -16.33 39.53
C LYS A 293 -0.60 -17.12 39.90
N SER A 294 0.60 -16.63 39.59
CA SER A 294 1.84 -17.39 39.76
C SER A 294 3.00 -16.52 40.17
N ASN A 295 3.66 -16.88 41.28
CA ASN A 295 4.92 -16.25 41.71
C ASN A 295 6.11 -16.59 40.80
N LEU A 296 5.93 -17.50 39.82
CA LEU A 296 6.95 -17.85 38.83
C LEU A 296 6.82 -17.04 37.53
N LEU A 297 5.67 -16.39 37.29
CA LEU A 297 5.44 -15.65 36.06
C LEU A 297 6.02 -14.23 36.19
N VAL A 298 7.00 -13.92 35.36
CA VAL A 298 7.63 -12.59 35.31
C VAL A 298 7.04 -11.81 34.13
N GLN A 299 6.74 -10.54 34.34
CA GLN A 299 6.24 -9.65 33.30
C GLN A 299 7.29 -9.44 32.20
N ASN A 300 6.83 -9.17 30.98
CA ASN A 300 7.69 -8.75 29.89
C ASN A 300 8.38 -7.41 30.23
N PRO A 301 9.60 -7.16 29.73
CA PRO A 301 10.34 -5.94 30.07
C PRO A 301 9.53 -4.68 29.77
N LEU A 302 9.61 -3.70 30.67
CA LEU A 302 9.04 -2.35 30.54
C LEU A 302 7.49 -2.27 30.61
N TRP A 303 6.81 -3.32 31.08
CA TRP A 303 5.37 -3.37 31.37
C TRP A 303 5.05 -3.53 32.85
#